data_AF-A0A814JWC0-F1
#
_entry.id   AF-A0A814JWC0-F1
#
_cell.length_a   1.000
_cell.length_b   1.000
_cell.length_c   1.000
_cell.angle_alpha   90.00
_cell.angle_beta   90.00
_cell.angle_gamma   90.00
#
_symmetry.space_group_name_H-M   'P 1'
#
loop_
_entity.id
_entity.type
_entity.pdbx_description
1 polymer ?
#
loop_
_entity_poly.entity_id
_entity_poly.type
_entity_poly.pdbx_seq_one_letter_code
_entity_poly.pdbx_strand_id
1 'polypeptide(L)'
;MLAAILVVYFTIPNKTTADLNNDGYLDIAVSNYGDVGVFLGLRNGIFMDQVTFSTGVNAKPSSAIGGDFNKDNKQDIVIANYGIDNVEVLIQFYMGYFGKPTLYSTDPDSDCCY
;
A
#
# COMPACT_ATOMS: atom_id res chain seq x y z
N MET A 1 -6.75 3.18 20.65
CA MET A 1 -5.69 3.39 19.65
C MET A 1 -6.39 3.45 18.30
N LEU A 2 -6.52 4.64 17.71
CA LEU A 2 -7.29 4.84 16.47
C LEU A 2 -6.44 4.35 15.30
N ALA A 3 -6.96 3.40 14.52
CA ALA A 3 -6.47 3.15 13.17
C ALA A 3 -6.72 4.41 12.35
N ALA A 4 -5.70 4.94 11.68
CA ALA A 4 -5.89 5.99 10.71
C ALA A 4 -6.51 5.35 9.47
N ILE A 5 -7.84 5.43 9.33
CA ILE A 5 -8.52 5.03 8.10
C ILE A 5 -8.23 6.12 7.06
N LEU A 6 -7.21 5.90 6.25
CA LEU A 6 -6.97 6.71 5.05
C LEU A 6 -7.53 5.95 3.85
N VAL A 7 -8.60 6.47 3.27
CA VAL A 7 -9.13 6.00 1.99
C VAL A 7 -8.30 6.65 0.88
N VAL A 8 -7.70 5.84 0.02
CA VAL A 8 -6.87 6.29 -1.10
C VAL A 8 -7.75 7.00 -2.13
N TYR A 9 -7.57 8.30 -2.31
CA TYR A 9 -8.20 9.06 -3.40
C TYR A 9 -7.13 9.81 -4.20
N PHE A 10 -6.94 9.47 -5.47
CA PHE A 10 -6.46 10.43 -6.50
C PHE A 10 -7.00 10.04 -7.88
N THR A 11 -7.41 11.05 -8.66
CA THR A 11 -7.97 10.89 -10.00
C THR A 11 -6.86 10.86 -11.04
N ILE A 12 -6.58 9.69 -11.63
CA ILE A 12 -6.10 9.62 -13.01
C ILE A 12 -7.34 9.47 -13.90
N PRO A 13 -7.54 10.31 -14.93
CA PRO A 13 -8.69 10.17 -15.80
C PRO A 13 -8.68 8.76 -16.42
N ASN A 14 -9.74 7.98 -16.16
CA ASN A 14 -10.01 6.64 -16.69
C ASN A 14 -9.40 5.41 -15.97
N LYS A 15 -8.76 5.53 -14.80
CA LYS A 15 -8.32 4.34 -14.02
C LYS A 15 -8.71 4.49 -12.54
N THR A 16 -9.39 3.48 -12.02
CA THR A 16 -9.70 3.37 -10.59
C THR A 16 -8.39 3.10 -9.85
N THR A 17 -7.83 4.11 -9.17
CA THR A 17 -6.58 4.00 -8.38
C THR A 17 -6.73 3.15 -7.12
N ALA A 18 -7.96 2.73 -6.81
CA ALA A 18 -8.30 1.85 -5.71
C ALA A 18 -8.65 0.43 -6.18
N ASP A 19 -8.41 0.04 -7.43
CA ASP A 19 -8.55 -1.36 -7.89
C ASP A 19 -7.20 -2.08 -7.79
N LEU A 20 -6.85 -2.51 -6.58
CA LEU A 20 -5.55 -3.08 -6.23
C LEU A 20 -5.36 -4.50 -6.74
N ASN A 21 -6.39 -5.16 -7.29
CA ASN A 21 -6.30 -6.48 -7.90
C ASN A 21 -6.58 -6.51 -9.42
N ASN A 22 -6.94 -5.35 -10.01
CA ASN A 22 -7.33 -5.17 -11.41
C ASN A 22 -8.58 -5.99 -11.82
N ASP A 23 -9.54 -6.20 -10.91
CA ASP A 23 -10.78 -6.92 -11.20
C ASP A 23 -11.95 -6.00 -11.63
N GLY A 24 -11.73 -4.69 -11.62
CA GLY A 24 -12.70 -3.67 -11.98
C GLY A 24 -13.57 -3.19 -10.82
N TYR A 25 -13.33 -3.64 -9.60
CA TYR A 25 -14.01 -3.20 -8.38
C TYR A 25 -13.10 -2.34 -7.50
N LEU A 26 -13.72 -1.61 -6.57
CA LEU A 26 -13.00 -0.75 -5.64
C LEU A 26 -12.54 -1.59 -4.43
N ASP A 27 -11.24 -1.60 -4.18
CA ASP A 27 -10.58 -2.15 -3.00
C ASP A 27 -10.29 -1.07 -1.96
N ILE A 28 -9.87 -1.49 -0.76
CA ILE A 28 -9.47 -0.59 0.33
C ILE A 28 -8.10 -1.03 0.86
N ALA A 29 -7.19 -0.07 1.04
CA ALA A 29 -5.99 -0.25 1.84
C ALA A 29 -6.09 0.60 3.12
N VAL A 30 -5.69 0.03 4.26
CA VAL A 30 -5.75 0.66 5.59
C VAL A 30 -4.39 0.55 6.26
N SER A 31 -3.83 1.68 6.68
CA SER A 31 -2.60 1.70 7.49
C SER A 31 -2.93 1.50 8.96
N ASN A 32 -2.36 0.45 9.56
CA ASN A 32 -2.48 0.12 10.98
C ASN A 32 -1.14 0.29 11.69
N TYR A 33 -1.12 0.00 12.99
CA TYR A 33 0.15 0.00 13.73
C TYR A 33 1.00 -1.23 13.36
N GLY A 34 2.03 -1.03 12.55
CA GLY A 34 2.98 -2.07 12.15
C GLY A 34 2.64 -2.81 10.85
N ASP A 35 1.47 -2.59 10.26
CA ASP A 35 1.05 -3.23 9.02
C ASP A 35 0.12 -2.35 8.16
N VAL A 36 -0.10 -2.79 6.92
CA VAL A 36 -1.18 -2.32 6.06
C VAL A 36 -2.12 -3.50 5.76
N GLY A 37 -3.41 -3.32 6.03
CA GLY A 37 -4.46 -4.26 5.62
C GLY A 37 -5.06 -3.88 4.28
N VAL A 38 -5.27 -4.86 3.39
CA VAL A 38 -5.95 -4.67 2.10
C VAL A 38 -7.21 -5.52 2.07
N PHE A 39 -8.34 -4.88 1.78
CA PHE A 39 -9.64 -5.49 1.59
C PHE A 39 -9.99 -5.45 0.11
N LEU A 40 -10.13 -6.62 -0.52
CA LEU A 40 -10.53 -6.71 -1.92
C LEU A 40 -12.04 -6.58 -2.05
N GLY A 41 -12.47 -5.61 -2.85
CA GLY A 41 -13.87 -5.33 -3.11
C GLY A 41 -14.50 -6.34 -4.03
N LEU A 42 -15.79 -6.57 -3.83
CA LEU A 42 -16.62 -7.38 -4.71
C LEU A 42 -17.65 -6.48 -5.40
N ARG A 43 -18.19 -6.97 -6.52
CA ARG A 43 -19.18 -6.25 -7.35
C ARG A 43 -20.36 -5.65 -6.59
N ASN A 44 -20.78 -6.27 -5.49
CA ASN A 44 -21.92 -5.87 -4.68
C ASN A 44 -21.55 -4.93 -3.52
N GLY A 45 -20.32 -4.39 -3.47
CA GLY A 45 -19.89 -3.44 -2.46
C GLY A 45 -19.57 -4.06 -1.10
N ILE A 46 -19.43 -5.39 -1.04
CA ILE A 46 -18.86 -6.08 0.12
C ILE A 46 -17.37 -6.34 -0.14
N PHE A 47 -16.62 -6.63 0.92
CA PHE A 47 -15.18 -6.87 0.85
C PHE A 47 -14.84 -8.27 1.35
N MET A 48 -13.79 -8.87 0.78
CA MET A 48 -13.16 -10.08 1.32
C MET A 48 -12.46 -9.79 2.66
N ASP A 49 -12.09 -10.86 3.37
CA ASP A 49 -11.22 -10.75 4.53
C ASP A 49 -9.90 -10.05 4.18
N GLN A 50 -9.40 -9.24 5.11
CA GLN A 50 -8.19 -8.45 4.85
C GLN A 50 -6.96 -9.34 4.67
N VAL A 51 -6.10 -8.95 3.73
CA VAL A 51 -4.73 -9.42 3.63
C VAL A 51 -3.81 -8.37 4.26
N THR A 52 -2.97 -8.76 5.21
CA THR A 52 -2.09 -7.84 5.93
C THR A 52 -0.66 -7.95 5.44
N PHE A 53 -0.03 -6.80 5.21
CA PHE A 53 1.38 -6.67 4.86
C PHE A 53 2.13 -6.04 6.02
N SER A 54 3.04 -6.80 6.64
CA SER A 54 3.91 -6.27 7.70
C SER A 54 4.84 -5.21 7.11
N THR A 55 4.93 -4.07 7.80
CA THR A 55 5.80 -2.93 7.43
C THR A 55 7.07 -2.87 8.29
N GLY A 56 7.38 -3.97 8.97
CA GLY A 56 8.56 -4.09 9.84
C GLY A 56 8.31 -3.83 11.32
N VAL A 57 9.36 -4.05 12.12
CA VAL A 57 9.32 -3.85 13.58
C VAL A 57 9.41 -2.35 13.88
N ASN A 58 8.61 -1.86 14.84
CA ASN A 58 8.48 -0.44 15.20
C ASN A 58 7.90 0.47 14.10
N ALA A 59 7.46 -0.12 13.01
CA ALA A 59 6.80 0.59 11.94
C ALA A 59 5.52 1.28 12.39
N LYS A 60 5.30 2.48 11.86
CA LYS A 60 4.10 3.28 12.03
C LYS A 60 3.72 3.82 10.64
N PRO A 61 3.11 3.00 9.78
CA PRO A 61 2.68 3.47 8.48
C PRO A 61 1.62 4.57 8.67
N SER A 62 1.84 5.71 8.01
CA SER A 62 0.95 6.87 8.06
C SER A 62 0.01 6.94 6.87
N SER A 63 0.43 6.38 5.73
CA SER A 63 -0.36 6.36 4.50
C SER A 63 0.06 5.23 3.59
N ALA A 64 -0.89 4.70 2.83
CA ALA A 64 -0.65 3.83 1.69
C ALA A 64 -1.34 4.42 0.45
N ILE A 65 -0.73 4.27 -0.73
CA ILE A 65 -1.31 4.67 -2.01
C ILE A 65 -1.16 3.56 -3.05
N GLY A 66 -2.17 3.44 -3.92
CA GLY A 66 -2.15 2.55 -5.08
C GLY A 66 -1.68 3.29 -6.34
N GLY A 67 -0.87 2.64 -7.17
CA GLY A 67 -0.40 3.20 -8.43
C GLY A 67 0.39 2.18 -9.26
N ASP A 68 0.43 2.36 -10.58
CA ASP A 68 1.29 1.55 -11.45
C ASP A 68 2.71 2.16 -11.45
N PHE A 69 3.55 1.73 -10.50
CA PHE A 69 4.87 2.32 -10.28
C PHE A 69 5.96 1.64 -11.13
N ASN A 70 5.72 0.41 -11.58
CA ASN A 70 6.64 -0.34 -12.45
C ASN A 70 6.25 -0.35 -13.95
N LYS A 71 5.09 0.23 -14.32
CA LYS A 71 4.54 0.31 -15.68
C LYS A 71 4.13 -1.05 -16.27
N ASP A 72 3.69 -1.99 -15.44
CA ASP A 72 3.18 -3.30 -15.90
C ASP A 72 1.64 -3.34 -16.03
N ASN A 73 0.98 -2.19 -15.89
CA ASN A 73 -0.47 -1.98 -15.84
C ASN A 73 -1.17 -2.55 -14.59
N LYS A 74 -0.43 -3.03 -13.60
CA LYS A 74 -0.95 -3.47 -12.30
C LYS A 74 -0.91 -2.33 -11.29
N GLN A 75 -1.74 -2.42 -10.25
CA GLN A 75 -1.70 -1.44 -9.17
C GLN A 75 -0.78 -1.97 -8.08
N ASP A 76 0.40 -1.37 -7.99
CA ASP A 76 1.33 -1.56 -6.89
C ASP A 76 0.89 -0.72 -5.68
N ILE A 77 1.48 -0.98 -4.52
CA ILE A 77 1.23 -0.21 -3.29
C ILE A 77 2.52 0.47 -2.83
N VAL A 78 2.43 1.75 -2.47
CA VAL A 78 3.50 2.49 -1.78
C VAL A 78 3.03 2.86 -0.39
N ILE A 79 3.86 2.57 0.62
CA ILE A 79 3.58 2.82 2.03
C ILE A 79 4.61 3.82 2.55
N ALA A 80 4.14 4.92 3.15
CA ALA A 80 5.00 5.84 3.88
C ALA A 80 4.96 5.51 5.38
N ASN A 81 6.13 5.41 5.99
CA ASN A 81 6.28 4.94 7.35
C ASN A 81 7.22 5.86 8.14
N TYR A 82 6.64 6.59 9.09
CA TYR A 82 7.39 7.53 9.93
C TYR A 82 7.97 6.86 11.19
N GLY A 83 7.62 5.61 11.48
CA GLY A 83 8.12 4.90 12.66
C GLY A 83 9.58 4.46 12.50
N ILE A 84 10.00 4.22 11.25
CA ILE A 84 11.33 3.73 10.86
C ILE A 84 11.90 4.52 9.68
N ASP A 85 11.36 5.71 9.41
CA ASP A 85 11.81 6.65 8.39
C ASP A 85 12.10 6.00 7.02
N ASN A 86 11.12 5.26 6.50
CA ASN A 86 11.22 4.64 5.19
C ASN A 86 9.93 4.76 4.35
N VAL A 87 10.10 4.49 3.06
CA VAL A 87 9.03 4.22 2.11
C VAL A 87 9.18 2.79 1.62
N GLU A 88 8.09 2.03 1.62
CA GLU A 88 8.04 0.66 1.13
C GLU A 88 7.23 0.59 -0.15
N VAL A 89 7.76 -0.09 -1.17
CA VAL A 89 7.09 -0.31 -2.44
C VAL A 89 6.81 -1.79 -2.61
N LEU A 90 5.52 -2.15 -2.66
CA LEU A 90 5.03 -3.50 -2.89
C LEU A 90 4.57 -3.62 -4.33
N ILE A 91 5.33 -4.37 -5.12
CA ILE A 91 4.99 -4.63 -6.52
C ILE A 91 3.94 -5.73 -6.63
N GLN A 92 2.88 -5.47 -7.36
CA GLN A 92 1.83 -6.43 -7.63
C GLN A 92 2.24 -7.37 -8.76
N PHE A 93 2.12 -8.68 -8.55
CA PHE A 93 2.43 -9.66 -9.59
C PHE A 93 1.19 -10.22 -10.29
N TYR A 94 0.13 -10.47 -9.53
CA TYR A 94 -1.10 -11.10 -10.03
C TYR A 94 -2.22 -10.89 -9.03
N MET A 95 -3.43 -10.47 -9.44
CA MET A 95 -4.67 -10.52 -8.62
C MET A 95 -4.51 -10.20 -7.11
N GLY A 96 -3.88 -9.08 -6.76
CA GLY A 96 -3.70 -8.64 -5.37
C GLY A 96 -2.59 -9.35 -4.60
N TYR A 97 -1.80 -10.20 -5.26
CA TYR A 97 -0.56 -10.78 -4.71
C TYR A 97 0.60 -9.81 -4.92
N PHE A 98 1.19 -9.40 -3.80
CA PHE A 98 2.32 -8.48 -3.77
C PHE A 98 3.63 -9.20 -3.43
N GLY A 99 4.72 -8.71 -4.00
CA GLY A 99 6.06 -9.18 -3.73
C GLY A 99 6.62 -8.73 -2.39
N LYS A 100 7.89 -9.14 -2.17
CA LYS A 100 8.69 -8.58 -1.09
C LYS A 100 8.79 -7.05 -1.27
N PRO A 101 8.59 -6.25 -0.22
CA PRO A 101 8.73 -4.80 -0.32
C PRO A 101 10.16 -4.41 -0.68
N THR A 102 10.29 -3.44 -1.58
CA THR A 102 11.54 -2.68 -1.77
C THR A 102 11.52 -1.49 -0.83
N LEU A 103 12.61 -1.29 -0.08
CA LEU A 103 12.70 -0.27 0.96
C LEU A 103 13.54 0.91 0.48
N TYR A 104 13.06 2.11 0.73
CA TYR A 104 13.76 3.36 0.47
C TYR A 104 13.84 4.14 1.77
N SER A 105 15.05 4.42 2.25
CA SER A 105 15.23 5.27 3.42
C SER A 105 14.79 6.70 3.10
N THR A 106 14.09 7.33 4.03
CA THR A 106 13.83 8.77 4.03
C THR A 106 14.65 9.52 5.08
N ASP A 107 15.43 8.78 5.88
CA ASP A 107 16.37 9.37 6.82
C ASP A 107 17.56 9.99 6.06
N PRO A 108 17.73 11.32 6.09
CA PRO A 108 18.84 12.00 5.41
C PRO A 108 20.21 11.58 5.96
N ASP A 109 20.28 11.03 7.17
CA ASP A 109 21.53 10.60 7.80
C ASP A 109 21.86 9.11 7.52
N SER A 110 20.94 8.37 6.88
CA SER A 110 21.15 6.95 6.57
C SER A 110 22.26 6.67 5.54
N ASP A 111 22.71 7.70 4.82
CA ASP A 111 23.81 7.66 3.85
C ASP A 111 25.11 8.29 4.39
N CYS A 112 25.14 8.73 5.67
CA CYS A 112 26.37 9.23 6.28
C CYS A 112 27.26 8.07 6.73
N CYS A 113 28.44 8.04 6.12
CA CYS A 113 29.45 6.98 6.15
C CYS A 113 29.79 6.44 7.55
N TYR A 114 29.87 5.10 7.65
CA TYR A 114 30.69 4.39 8.64
C TYR A 114 32.18 4.58 8.37
#